data_AF-A0A847FAR6-F1
#
_entry.id   AF-A0A847FAR6-F1
#
_cell.length_a   1.000
_cell.length_b   1.000
_cell.length_c   1.000
_cell.angle_alpha   90.00
_cell.angle_beta   90.00
_cell.angle_gamma   90.00
#
_symmetry.space_group_name_H-M   'P 1'
#
loop_
_entity.id
_entity.type
_entity.pdbx_description
1 polymer ?
#
loop_
_entity_poly.entity_id
_entity_poly.type
_entity_poly.pdbx_seq_one_letter_code
_entity_poly.pdbx_strand_id
1 'polypeptide(L)'
;VGLKVTLRGRRMHEFLDKVINVVLPRIRDFQGVSADAFDGQGNYTLGFKEQIMFPEIEFDKVDKLRGLEVTVVTTARTDREARRLLELLGMPFTRN
;
A
#
# COMPACT_ATOMS: atom_id res chain seq x y z
N VAL A 1 16.22 15.07 -1.36
CA VAL A 1 16.72 13.87 -2.09
C VAL A 1 16.04 12.66 -1.48
N GLY A 2 15.47 11.77 -2.29
CA GLY A 2 14.71 10.60 -1.83
C GLY A 2 15.06 9.36 -2.65
N LEU A 3 14.58 8.20 -2.20
CA LEU A 3 14.74 6.93 -2.91
C LEU A 3 13.43 6.57 -3.61
N LYS A 4 13.51 5.98 -4.80
CA LYS A 4 12.35 5.51 -5.56
C LYS A 4 12.67 4.14 -6.15
N VAL A 5 11.70 3.23 -6.07
CA VAL A 5 11.74 1.93 -6.74
C VAL A 5 10.47 1.77 -7.56
N THR A 6 10.57 1.11 -8.70
CA THR A 6 9.41 0.71 -9.52
C THR A 6 9.38 -0.81 -9.60
N LEU A 7 8.28 -1.42 -9.18
CA LEU A 7 8.07 -2.86 -9.26
C LEU A 7 7.18 -3.19 -10.47
N ARG A 8 7.53 -4.25 -11.21
CA ARG A 8 6.75 -4.74 -12.35
C ARG A 8 6.72 -6.27 -12.37
N GLY A 9 5.70 -6.84 -13.04
CA GLY A 9 5.54 -8.28 -13.20
C GLY A 9 5.40 -9.00 -11.86
N ARG A 10 6.03 -10.17 -11.74
CA ARG A 10 5.89 -11.04 -10.55
C ARG A 10 6.21 -10.35 -9.22
N ARG A 11 7.31 -9.59 -9.16
CA ARG A 11 7.73 -8.88 -7.93
C ARG A 11 6.72 -7.83 -7.46
N MET A 12 5.99 -7.22 -8.40
CA MET A 12 4.93 -6.26 -8.07
C MET A 12 3.76 -6.97 -7.39
N HIS A 13 3.30 -8.09 -7.95
CA HIS A 13 2.20 -8.86 -7.38
C HIS A 13 2.55 -9.45 -6.02
N GLU A 14 3.75 -10.02 -5.86
CA GLU A 14 4.24 -10.54 -4.57
C GLU A 14 4.34 -9.43 -3.50
N PHE A 15 4.78 -8.23 -3.88
CA PHE A 15 4.83 -7.09 -2.96
C PHE A 15 3.43 -6.61 -2.56
N LEU A 16 2.52 -6.47 -3.52
CA LEU A 16 1.15 -6.04 -3.25
C LEU A 16 0.41 -7.04 -2.35
N ASP A 17 0.55 -8.34 -2.63
CA ASP A 17 0.00 -9.41 -1.79
C ASP A 17 0.51 -9.34 -0.35
N LYS A 18 1.83 -9.17 -0.18
CA LYS A 18 2.43 -8.97 1.15
C LYS A 18 1.93 -7.72 1.85
N VAL A 19 1.78 -6.60 1.14
CA VAL A 19 1.25 -5.38 1.72
C VAL A 19 -0.16 -5.62 2.26
N ILE A 20 -1.03 -6.23 1.45
CA ILE A 20 -2.43 -6.48 1.79
C ILE A 20 -2.57 -7.49 2.93
N ASN A 21 -1.91 -8.64 2.81
CA ASN A 21 -2.16 -9.79 3.67
C ASN A 21 -1.23 -9.85 4.91
N VAL A 22 -0.11 -9.13 4.91
CA VAL A 22 0.88 -9.19 5.99
C VAL A 22 1.14 -7.83 6.63
N VAL A 23 1.37 -6.78 5.85
CA VAL A 23 1.79 -5.47 6.38
C VAL A 23 0.63 -4.69 6.97
N LEU A 24 -0.49 -4.56 6.24
CA LEU A 24 -1.65 -3.80 6.71
C LEU A 24 -2.23 -4.35 8.03
N PRO A 25 -2.44 -5.68 8.22
CA PRO A 25 -2.95 -6.22 9.47
C PRO A 25 -2.03 -6.01 10.68
N ARG A 26 -0.73 -5.76 10.46
CA ARG A 26 0.22 -5.48 11.55
C ARG A 26 0.10 -4.05 12.07
N ILE A 27 -0.52 -3.15 11.31
CA ILE A 27 -0.70 -1.75 11.73
C ILE A 27 -1.56 -1.74 13.00
N ARG A 28 -1.04 -1.11 14.05
CA ARG A 28 -1.75 -0.98 15.31
C ARG A 28 -3.05 -0.19 15.09
N ASP A 29 -4.14 -0.70 15.66
CA ASP A 29 -5.48 -0.12 15.56
C ASP A 29 -5.98 0.05 14.10
N PHE A 30 -5.55 -0.84 13.19
CA PHE A 30 -5.93 -0.79 11.78
C PHE A 30 -7.43 -0.99 11.57
N GLN A 31 -8.09 0.02 10.98
CA GLN A 31 -9.51 0.01 10.63
C GLN A 31 -9.78 -0.18 9.13
N GLY A 32 -8.73 -0.41 8.35
CA GLY A 32 -8.78 -0.34 6.90
C GLY A 32 -8.02 0.88 6.35
N VAL A 33 -7.82 0.89 5.04
CA VAL A 33 -7.24 2.01 4.32
C VAL A 33 -8.34 2.93 3.78
N SER A 34 -8.05 4.23 3.68
CA SER A 34 -9.00 5.19 3.11
C SER A 34 -9.30 4.88 1.64
N ALA A 35 -10.57 4.96 1.27
CA ALA A 35 -11.02 4.86 -0.12
C ALA A 35 -10.96 6.21 -0.86
N ASP A 36 -10.49 7.28 -0.22
CA ASP A 36 -10.45 8.64 -0.77
C ASP A 36 -9.06 9.01 -1.31
N ALA A 37 -8.07 8.11 -1.19
CA ALA A 37 -6.69 8.36 -1.64
C ALA A 37 -6.45 8.02 -3.13
N PHE A 38 -7.52 8.10 -3.94
CA PHE A 38 -7.43 7.99 -5.40
C PHE A 38 -7.27 9.39 -6.03
N ASP A 39 -6.64 9.44 -7.21
CA ASP A 39 -6.27 10.68 -7.89
C ASP A 39 -7.24 11.14 -9.00
N GLY A 40 -8.38 10.48 -9.16
CA GLY A 40 -9.34 10.72 -10.25
C GLY A 40 -9.01 9.97 -11.54
N GLN A 41 -7.82 9.40 -11.67
CA GLN A 41 -7.35 8.65 -12.84
C GLN A 41 -7.15 7.16 -12.53
N GLY A 42 -7.70 6.68 -11.41
CA GLY A 42 -7.61 5.27 -11.05
C GLY A 42 -6.26 4.85 -10.47
N ASN A 43 -5.42 5.78 -10.01
CA ASN A 43 -4.24 5.45 -9.23
C ASN A 43 -4.53 5.63 -7.75
N TYR A 44 -4.01 4.72 -6.92
CA TYR A 44 -4.22 4.72 -5.49
C TYR A 44 -2.90 4.92 -4.76
N THR A 45 -2.84 5.85 -3.81
CA THR A 45 -1.63 6.07 -2.99
C THR A 45 -1.88 5.75 -1.53
N LEU A 46 -1.01 4.89 -0.98
CA LEU A 46 -1.00 4.51 0.42
C LEU A 46 0.27 5.01 1.09
N GLY A 47 0.12 5.78 2.16
CA GLY A 47 1.23 6.23 3.01
C GLY A 47 1.41 5.34 4.23
N PHE A 48 2.67 5.00 4.54
CA PHE A 48 3.08 4.38 5.80
C PHE A 48 3.91 5.38 6.59
N LYS A 49 3.58 5.56 7.88
CA LYS A 49 4.34 6.43 8.78
C LYS A 49 5.71 5.85 9.13
N GLU A 50 5.81 4.53 9.20
CA GLU A 50 6.99 3.82 9.67
C GLU A 50 7.24 2.56 8.83
N GLN A 51 8.51 2.32 8.46
CA GLN A 51 8.92 1.16 7.68
C GLN A 51 8.92 -0.16 8.48
N ILE A 52 8.88 -0.09 9.81
CA ILE A 52 8.98 -1.26 10.71
C ILE A 52 7.77 -2.20 10.62
N MET A 53 6.71 -1.79 9.92
CA MET A 53 5.54 -2.64 9.66
C MET A 53 5.87 -3.83 8.75
N PHE A 54 6.94 -3.72 7.96
CA PHE A 54 7.38 -4.76 7.03
C PHE A 54 8.17 -5.84 7.80
N PRO A 55 7.81 -7.14 7.68
CA PRO A 55 8.49 -8.22 8.39
C PRO A 55 9.98 -8.35 8.08
N GLU A 56 10.42 -7.87 6.92
CA GLU A 56 11.82 -7.90 6.49
C GLU A 56 12.69 -6.88 7.22
N ILE A 57 12.09 -5.90 7.90
CA ILE A 57 12.81 -4.87 8.63
C ILE A 57 13.05 -5.34 10.06
N GLU A 58 14.32 -5.59 10.38
CA GLU A 58 14.76 -5.87 11.75
C GLU A 58 14.81 -4.58 12.56
N PHE A 59 13.93 -4.46 13.56
CA PHE A 59 13.80 -3.25 14.39
C PHE A 59 15.13 -2.81 15.00
N ASP A 60 15.93 -3.75 15.52
CA ASP A 60 17.21 -3.47 16.20
C ASP A 60 18.27 -2.89 15.26
N LYS A 61 18.11 -3.02 13.94
CA LYS A 61 19.02 -2.48 12.92
C LYS A 61 18.56 -1.13 12.36
N VAL A 62 17.39 -0.64 12.79
CA VAL A 62 16.83 0.63 12.32
C VAL A 62 17.42 1.78 13.14
N ASP A 63 18.16 2.66 12.47
CA ASP A 63 18.70 3.90 13.06
C ASP A 63 17.62 4.94 13.33
N LYS A 64 16.67 5.07 12.38
CA LYS A 64 15.58 6.06 12.41
C LYS A 64 14.33 5.52 11.72
N LEU A 65 13.17 5.86 12.29
CA LEU A 65 11.88 5.65 11.63
C LEU A 65 11.78 6.58 10.41
N ARG A 66 11.35 6.00 9.29
CA ARG A 66 11.18 6.64 8.00
C ARG A 66 9.83 6.20 7.43
N GLY A 67 9.05 7.18 6.98
CA GLY A 67 7.84 6.92 6.22
C GLY A 67 8.16 6.45 4.80
N LEU A 68 7.18 5.82 4.16
CA LEU A 68 7.23 5.49 2.74
C LEU A 68 5.84 5.56 2.13
N GLU A 69 5.79 5.82 0.84
CA GLU A 69 4.55 5.85 0.06
C GLU A 69 4.57 4.76 -1.00
N VAL A 70 3.44 4.08 -1.16
CA VAL A 70 3.21 3.08 -2.19
C VAL A 70 2.08 3.57 -3.08
N THR A 71 2.39 3.84 -4.34
CA THR A 71 1.38 4.16 -5.35
C THR A 71 1.12 2.96 -6.24
N VAL A 72 -0.12 2.49 -6.25
CA VAL A 72 -0.60 1.47 -7.16
C VAL A 72 -1.17 2.16 -8.39
N VAL A 73 -0.45 2.01 -9.50
CA VAL A 73 -0.86 2.54 -10.81
C VAL A 73 -1.63 1.45 -11.54
N THR A 74 -2.84 1.77 -12.00
CA THR A 74 -3.70 0.82 -12.72
C THR A 74 -4.00 1.33 -14.13
N THR A 75 -4.63 0.48 -14.95
CA THR A 75 -5.15 0.87 -16.27
C THR A 75 -6.60 1.34 -16.21
N ALA A 76 -7.21 1.39 -15.01
CA ALA A 76 -8.57 1.88 -14.83
C ALA A 76 -8.65 3.36 -15.23
N ARG A 77 -9.81 3.80 -15.73
CA ARG A 77 -10.00 5.20 -16.12
C ARG A 77 -10.70 6.03 -15.07
N THR A 78 -11.23 5.37 -14.05
CA THR A 78 -11.98 5.99 -12.96
C THR A 78 -11.61 5.37 -11.63
N ASP A 79 -11.75 6.15 -10.56
CA ASP A 79 -11.48 5.69 -9.20
C ASP A 79 -12.43 4.56 -8.78
N ARG A 80 -13.66 4.56 -9.30
CA ARG A 80 -14.62 3.49 -9.04
C ARG A 80 -14.14 2.14 -9.56
N GLU A 81 -13.62 2.12 -10.79
CA GLU A 81 -13.06 0.90 -11.40
C GLU A 81 -11.80 0.45 -10.64
N ALA A 82 -10.89 1.38 -10.34
CA ALA A 82 -9.65 1.08 -9.62
C ALA A 82 -9.93 0.57 -8.20
N ARG A 83 -10.84 1.22 -7.48
CA ARG A 83 -11.29 0.77 -6.16
C ARG A 83 -11.88 -0.63 -6.22
N ARG A 84 -12.76 -0.90 -7.18
CA ARG A 84 -13.38 -2.22 -7.31
C ARG A 84 -12.33 -3.30 -7.63
N LEU A 85 -11.35 -2.98 -8.47
CA LEU A 85 -10.22 -3.88 -8.74
C LEU A 85 -9.43 -4.17 -7.47
N LEU A 86 -9.05 -3.15 -6.70
CA LEU A 86 -8.29 -3.32 -5.46
C LEU A 86 -9.09 -4.08 -4.38
N GLU A 87 -10.40 -3.83 -4.26
CA GLU A 87 -11.29 -4.61 -3.38
C GLU A 87 -11.27 -6.11 -3.75
N LEU A 88 -11.35 -6.44 -5.04
CA LEU A 88 -11.30 -7.83 -5.51
C LEU A 88 -9.93 -8.48 -5.30
N LEU A 89 -8.87 -7.68 -5.29
CA LEU A 89 -7.52 -8.11 -4.92
C LEU A 89 -7.30 -8.23 -3.40
N GLY A 90 -8.33 -7.94 -2.60
CA GLY A 90 -8.30 -8.10 -1.15
C GLY A 90 -7.92 -6.85 -0.37
N MET A 91 -7.80 -5.67 -1.01
CA MET A 91 -7.46 -4.43 -0.32
C MET A 91 -8.52 -4.08 0.74
N PRO A 92 -8.15 -3.95 2.02
CA PRO A 92 -9.11 -3.73 3.11
C PRO A 92 -9.46 -2.25 3.23
N PHE A 93 -10.36 -1.75 2.37
CA PHE A 93 -10.88 -0.38 2.51
C PHE A 93 -11.78 -0.24 3.74
N THR A 94 -11.65 0.87 4.45
CA THR A 94 -12.55 1.22 5.55
C THR A 94 -13.99 1.33 5.02
N ARG A 95 -14.94 0.66 5.69
CA ARG A 95 -16.37 0.82 5.40
C ARG A 95 -16.85 2.06 6.14
N ASN A 96 -17.11 3.14 5.40
CA ASN A 96 -17.86 4.29 5.92
C ASN A 96 -19.33 3.93 6.11
#